data_AF-A0A1J5MM55-F1
#
_entry.id   AF-A0A1J5MM55-F1
#
_cell.length_a   1.000
_cell.length_b   1.000
_cell.length_c   1.000
_cell.angle_alpha   90.00
_cell.angle_beta   90.00
_cell.angle_gamma   90.00
#
_symmetry.space_group_name_H-M   'P 1'
#
loop_
_entity.id
_entity.type
_entity.pdbx_description
1 polymer ?
#
loop_
_entity_poly.entity_id
_entity_poly.type
_entity_poly.pdbx_seq_one_letter_code
_entity_poly.pdbx_strand_id
1 'polypeptide(L)'
;MTKGSVISILIVGFLVFWTFGMVTSLASSGCINGLTQSERTDRACRISKFGMLTFHKIGQSHRPSDSILYIGYAVASFRAGEKEQANDEFQTAYDRGSRSRHSISLKSGFPIPEALFKAFVRVHHDHVPTEARALWYEILQREVPDLVEALNSELAKSQSGDKE
;
A
#
# COMPACT_ATOMS: atom_id res chain seq x y z
N MET A 1 -25.30 -33.83 21.63
CA MET A 1 -24.16 -33.34 20.81
C MET A 1 -22.93 -34.17 21.16
N THR A 2 -22.53 -35.08 20.26
CA THR A 2 -21.39 -35.98 20.45
C THR A 2 -20.08 -35.21 20.29
N LYS A 3 -19.08 -35.51 21.14
CA LYS A 3 -17.74 -34.88 21.13
C LYS A 3 -17.10 -34.79 19.73
N GLY A 4 -17.43 -35.72 18.82
CA GLY A 4 -16.96 -35.72 17.42
C GLY A 4 -17.48 -34.58 16.54
N SER A 5 -18.72 -34.09 16.74
CA SER A 5 -19.26 -32.97 15.96
C SER A 5 -18.62 -31.63 16.33
N VAL A 6 -18.30 -31.42 17.60
CA VAL A 6 -17.64 -30.19 18.07
C VAL A 6 -16.21 -30.11 17.55
N ILE A 7 -15.49 -31.24 17.55
CA ILE A 7 -14.12 -31.32 17.01
C ILE A 7 -14.13 -31.08 15.49
N SER A 8 -15.09 -31.64 14.74
CA SER A 8 -15.20 -31.37 13.29
C SER A 8 -15.48 -29.91 12.98
N ILE A 9 -16.35 -29.23 13.73
CA ILE A 9 -16.65 -27.80 13.52
C ILE A 9 -15.43 -26.94 13.80
N LEU A 10 -14.67 -27.24 14.86
CA LEU A 10 -13.44 -26.53 15.20
C LEU A 10 -12.33 -26.73 14.14
N ILE A 11 -12.18 -27.95 13.62
CA ILE A 11 -11.20 -28.25 12.56
C ILE A 11 -11.58 -27.55 11.26
N VAL A 12 -12.87 -27.59 10.86
CA VAL A 12 -13.36 -26.89 9.66
C VAL A 12 -13.17 -25.38 9.81
N GLY A 13 -13.51 -24.81 10.97
CA GLY A 13 -13.30 -23.39 11.26
C GLY A 13 -11.82 -23.00 11.19
N PHE A 14 -10.94 -23.81 11.78
CA PHE A 14 -9.49 -23.60 11.73
C PHE A 14 -8.95 -23.66 10.29
N LEU A 15 -9.34 -24.67 9.51
CA LEU A 15 -8.89 -24.81 8.11
C LEU A 15 -9.37 -23.66 7.22
N VAL A 16 -10.61 -23.21 7.39
CA VAL A 16 -11.15 -22.05 6.66
C VAL A 16 -10.38 -20.78 7.02
N PHE A 17 -10.13 -20.55 8.31
CA PHE A 17 -9.36 -19.39 8.76
C PHE A 17 -7.91 -19.43 8.26
N TRP A 18 -7.28 -20.60 8.29
CA TRP A 18 -5.89 -20.78 7.88
C TRP A 18 -5.71 -20.61 6.37
N THR A 19 -6.60 -21.20 5.57
CA THR A 19 -6.61 -21.03 4.10
C THR A 19 -6.88 -19.57 3.72
N PHE A 20 -7.81 -18.89 4.39
CA PHE A 20 -8.05 -17.45 4.20
C PHE A 20 -6.81 -16.60 4.52
N GLY A 21 -6.09 -16.94 5.58
CA GLY A 21 -4.77 -16.41 5.92
C GLY A 21 -3.76 -16.49 4.78
N MET A 22 -3.57 -17.70 4.25
CA MET A 22 -2.62 -17.93 3.15
C MET A 22 -3.02 -17.19 1.87
N VAL A 23 -4.30 -17.25 1.49
CA VAL A 23 -4.80 -16.56 0.28
C VAL A 23 -4.61 -15.05 0.40
N THR A 24 -4.92 -14.47 1.56
CA THR A 24 -4.71 -13.03 1.78
C THR A 24 -3.23 -12.67 1.72
N SER A 25 -2.36 -13.47 2.34
CA SER A 25 -0.91 -13.21 2.33
C SER A 25 -0.33 -13.31 0.92
N LEU A 26 -0.74 -14.31 0.14
CA LEU A 26 -0.37 -14.45 -1.28
C LEU A 26 -0.91 -13.28 -2.12
N ALA A 27 -2.15 -12.87 -1.89
CA ALA A 27 -2.75 -11.73 -2.57
C ALA A 27 -2.03 -10.41 -2.22
N SER A 28 -1.64 -10.20 -0.95
CA SER A 28 -0.83 -9.05 -0.52
C SER A 28 0.53 -9.06 -1.20
N SER A 29 1.20 -10.21 -1.26
CA SER A 29 2.46 -10.35 -2.01
C SER A 29 2.26 -10.05 -3.50
N GLY A 30 1.19 -10.55 -4.10
CA GLY A 30 0.83 -10.26 -5.50
C GLY A 30 0.48 -8.79 -5.74
N CYS A 31 -0.11 -8.11 -4.77
CA CYS A 31 -0.42 -6.68 -4.85
C CYS A 31 0.84 -5.81 -4.74
N ILE A 32 1.78 -6.18 -3.84
CA ILE A 32 3.05 -5.46 -3.65
C ILE A 32 4.00 -5.71 -4.83
N ASN A 33 4.18 -6.98 -5.19
CA ASN A 33 5.18 -7.44 -6.16
C ASN A 33 4.62 -7.61 -7.57
N GLY A 34 3.37 -7.24 -7.81
CA GLY A 34 2.70 -7.38 -9.10
C GLY A 34 3.44 -6.59 -10.18
N LEU A 35 4.32 -7.31 -10.89
CA LEU A 35 5.17 -6.84 -11.96
C LEU A 35 4.46 -7.17 -13.30
N THR A 36 4.38 -6.15 -14.16
CA THR A 36 4.00 -6.21 -15.58
C THR A 36 2.55 -6.51 -15.99
N GLN A 37 1.64 -6.93 -15.09
CA GLN A 37 0.22 -7.17 -15.45
C GLN A 37 -0.77 -6.44 -14.54
N SER A 38 -1.18 -5.23 -14.95
CA SER A 38 -2.08 -4.35 -14.19
C SER A 38 -3.35 -5.06 -13.72
N GLU A 39 -4.06 -5.74 -14.61
CA GLU A 39 -5.35 -6.39 -14.29
C GLU A 39 -5.22 -7.48 -13.19
N ARG A 40 -4.18 -8.32 -13.28
CA ARG A 40 -3.94 -9.37 -12.28
C ARG A 40 -3.52 -8.78 -10.95
N THR A 41 -2.68 -7.75 -10.97
CA THR A 41 -2.28 -7.00 -9.78
C THR A 41 -3.49 -6.34 -9.12
N ASP A 42 -4.39 -5.72 -9.89
CA ASP A 42 -5.60 -5.07 -9.37
C ASP A 42 -6.56 -6.09 -8.72
N ARG A 43 -6.67 -7.29 -9.31
CA ARG A 43 -7.43 -8.38 -8.70
C ARG A 43 -6.80 -8.86 -7.39
N ALA A 44 -5.47 -9.02 -7.36
CA ALA A 44 -4.74 -9.39 -6.16
C ALA A 44 -4.91 -8.33 -5.05
N CYS A 45 -4.81 -7.05 -5.41
CA CYS A 45 -5.04 -5.93 -4.50
C CYS A 45 -6.47 -5.92 -3.92
N ARG A 46 -7.50 -6.17 -4.73
CA ARG A 46 -8.88 -6.28 -4.24
C ARG A 46 -9.08 -7.43 -3.23
N ILE A 47 -8.53 -8.61 -3.53
CA ILE A 47 -8.60 -9.78 -2.63
C ILE A 47 -7.83 -9.49 -1.33
N SER A 48 -6.63 -8.90 -1.45
CA SER A 48 -5.79 -8.51 -0.33
C SER A 48 -6.48 -7.48 0.58
N LYS A 49 -7.13 -6.45 0.01
CA LYS A 49 -7.92 -5.46 0.74
C LYS A 49 -9.03 -6.11 1.56
N PHE A 50 -9.80 -7.01 0.95
CA PHE A 50 -10.86 -7.73 1.66
C PHE A 50 -10.32 -8.55 2.83
N GLY A 51 -9.21 -9.26 2.60
CA GLY A 51 -8.53 -10.02 3.64
C GLY A 51 -8.00 -9.14 4.78
N MET A 52 -7.34 -8.02 4.46
CA MET A 52 -6.84 -7.06 5.44
C MET A 52 -7.97 -6.45 6.28
N LEU A 53 -9.06 -5.99 5.66
CA LEU A 53 -10.20 -5.42 6.40
C LEU A 53 -10.79 -6.45 7.36
N THR A 54 -10.85 -7.73 6.95
CA THR A 54 -11.28 -8.83 7.80
C THR A 54 -10.34 -9.02 8.99
N PHE A 55 -9.02 -9.00 8.76
CA PHE A 55 -8.03 -9.12 9.84
C PHE A 55 -8.06 -7.95 10.84
N HIS A 56 -8.24 -6.73 10.37
CA HIS A 56 -8.37 -5.58 11.27
C HIS A 56 -9.65 -5.65 12.10
N LYS A 57 -10.76 -6.12 11.52
CA LYS A 57 -12.03 -6.28 12.24
C LYS A 57 -11.94 -7.28 13.39
N ILE A 58 -11.06 -8.28 13.28
CA ILE A 58 -10.80 -9.26 14.35
C ILE A 58 -9.66 -8.85 15.29
N GLY A 59 -9.20 -7.59 15.22
CA GLY A 59 -8.26 -7.00 16.19
C GLY A 59 -6.78 -7.07 15.80
N GLN A 60 -6.43 -7.42 14.57
CA GLN A 60 -5.04 -7.25 14.13
C GLN A 60 -4.69 -5.76 14.03
N SER A 61 -3.49 -5.41 14.50
CA SER A 61 -2.97 -4.04 14.45
C SER A 61 -2.54 -3.66 13.04
N HIS A 62 -2.90 -2.46 12.62
CA HIS A 62 -2.40 -1.84 11.41
C HIS A 62 -0.92 -1.47 11.55
N ARG A 63 -0.07 -1.96 10.66
CA ARG A 63 1.37 -1.68 10.67
C ARG A 63 1.70 -0.50 9.75
N PRO A 64 2.73 0.31 10.07
CA PRO A 64 3.20 1.34 9.15
C PRO A 64 3.58 0.80 7.76
N SER A 65 4.11 -0.43 7.72
CA SER A 65 4.45 -1.14 6.48
C SER A 65 3.25 -1.38 5.56
N ASP A 66 2.02 -1.36 6.07
CA ASP A 66 0.81 -1.61 5.27
C ASP A 66 0.54 -0.45 4.30
N SER A 67 1.21 0.71 4.49
CA SER A 67 1.16 1.84 3.55
C SER A 67 1.40 1.43 2.10
N ILE A 68 2.35 0.51 1.84
CA ILE A 68 2.63 0.04 0.48
C ILE A 68 1.45 -0.72 -0.15
N LEU A 69 0.67 -1.44 0.67
CA LEU A 69 -0.54 -2.14 0.21
C LEU A 69 -1.64 -1.15 -0.12
N TYR A 70 -1.81 -0.12 0.71
CA TYR A 70 -2.81 0.92 0.46
C TYR A 70 -2.51 1.73 -0.81
N ILE A 71 -1.24 1.93 -1.20
CA ILE A 71 -0.92 2.45 -2.55
C ILE A 71 -1.46 1.51 -3.64
N GLY A 72 -1.26 0.20 -3.49
CA GLY A 72 -1.79 -0.78 -4.44
C GLY A 72 -3.32 -0.79 -4.53
N TYR A 73 -4.00 -0.64 -3.39
CA TYR A 73 -5.45 -0.54 -3.34
C TYR A 73 -5.92 0.73 -4.05
N ALA A 74 -5.32 1.87 -3.71
CA ALA A 74 -5.69 3.17 -4.27
C ALA A 74 -5.59 3.17 -5.79
N VAL A 75 -4.51 2.60 -6.34
CA VAL A 75 -4.33 2.47 -7.79
C VAL A 75 -5.37 1.53 -8.42
N ALA A 76 -5.72 0.43 -7.75
CA ALA A 76 -6.73 -0.50 -8.23
C ALA A 76 -8.13 0.13 -8.24
N SER A 77 -8.53 0.84 -7.18
CA SER A 77 -9.79 1.59 -7.12
C SER A 77 -9.82 2.74 -8.13
N PHE A 78 -8.70 3.45 -8.33
CA PHE A 78 -8.61 4.49 -9.36
C PHE A 78 -8.90 3.93 -10.76
N ARG A 79 -8.27 2.80 -11.12
CA ARG A 79 -8.51 2.13 -12.41
C ARG A 79 -9.92 1.57 -12.55
N ALA A 80 -10.57 1.21 -11.44
CA ALA A 80 -11.98 0.82 -11.42
C ALA A 80 -12.94 2.01 -11.60
N GLY A 81 -12.43 3.25 -11.63
CA GLY A 81 -13.23 4.47 -11.72
C GLY A 81 -13.72 5.01 -10.37
N GLU A 82 -13.30 4.38 -9.26
CA GLU A 82 -13.71 4.71 -7.89
C GLU A 82 -12.79 5.78 -7.29
N LYS A 83 -12.82 7.00 -7.85
CA LYS A 83 -11.86 8.07 -7.48
C LYS A 83 -11.88 8.46 -6.01
N GLU A 84 -13.06 8.57 -5.40
CA GLU A 84 -13.19 8.92 -3.98
C GLU A 84 -12.54 7.86 -3.09
N GLN A 85 -12.81 6.58 -3.39
CA GLN A 85 -12.20 5.47 -2.66
C GLN A 85 -10.68 5.42 -2.87
N ALA A 86 -10.19 5.69 -4.07
CA ALA A 86 -8.76 5.77 -4.33
C ALA A 86 -8.10 6.86 -3.47
N ASN A 87 -8.73 8.03 -3.34
CA ASN A 87 -8.24 9.12 -2.51
C ASN A 87 -8.20 8.73 -1.02
N ASP A 88 -9.24 8.08 -0.49
CA ASP A 88 -9.27 7.59 0.89
C ASP A 88 -8.16 6.56 1.16
N GLU A 89 -7.89 5.69 0.20
CA GLU A 89 -6.82 4.70 0.28
C GLU A 89 -5.44 5.33 0.21
N PHE A 90 -5.24 6.34 -0.63
CA PHE A 90 -4.01 7.14 -0.62
C PHE A 90 -3.84 7.86 0.72
N GLN A 91 -4.89 8.48 1.27
CA GLN A 91 -4.81 9.11 2.59
C GLN A 91 -4.42 8.09 3.66
N THR A 92 -5.02 6.90 3.63
CA THR A 92 -4.68 5.81 4.55
C THR A 92 -3.22 5.38 4.36
N ALA A 93 -2.71 5.29 3.13
CA ALA A 93 -1.32 4.97 2.87
C ALA A 93 -0.37 5.99 3.52
N TYR A 94 -0.67 7.28 3.41
CA TYR A 94 0.08 8.35 4.05
C TYR A 94 0.03 8.22 5.58
N ASP A 95 -1.16 8.12 6.16
CA ASP A 95 -1.38 8.04 7.61
C ASP A 95 -0.66 6.85 8.25
N ARG A 96 -0.54 5.73 7.53
CA ARG A 96 0.22 4.56 8.00
C ARG A 96 1.71 4.75 7.80
N GLY A 97 2.13 5.22 6.62
CA GLY A 97 3.54 5.39 6.27
C GLY A 97 4.25 6.37 7.20
N SER A 98 3.57 7.48 7.54
CA SER A 98 4.09 8.53 8.43
C SER A 98 4.37 8.05 9.86
N ARG A 99 3.72 6.96 10.30
CA ARG A 99 3.91 6.36 11.64
C ARG A 99 5.13 5.44 11.75
N SER A 100 5.93 5.30 10.68
CA SER A 100 7.16 4.50 10.77
C SER A 100 8.13 5.11 11.78
N ARG A 101 8.62 4.28 12.71
CA ARG A 101 9.63 4.70 13.70
C ARG A 101 11.01 4.85 13.10
N HIS A 102 11.27 4.16 12.00
CA HIS A 102 12.52 4.26 11.26
C HIS A 102 12.37 5.31 10.16
N SER A 103 13.39 6.15 10.01
CA SER A 103 13.52 7.13 8.94
C SER A 103 14.71 6.80 8.03
N ILE A 104 14.61 7.24 6.80
CA ILE A 104 15.68 7.24 5.80
C ILE A 104 15.95 8.71 5.46
N SER A 105 17.20 9.08 5.23
CA SER A 105 17.53 10.41 4.73
C SER A 105 17.56 10.40 3.20
N LEU A 106 16.85 11.33 2.58
CA LEU A 106 17.00 11.63 1.17
C LEU A 106 18.40 12.22 0.88
N LYS A 107 18.81 12.34 -0.38
CA LYS A 107 20.14 12.90 -0.74
C LYS A 107 20.27 14.37 -0.30
N SER A 108 19.16 15.09 -0.25
CA SER A 108 19.00 16.43 0.30
C SER A 108 19.23 16.50 1.82
N GLY A 109 19.32 15.37 2.52
CA GLY A 109 19.39 15.29 3.97
C GLY A 109 18.02 15.29 4.66
N PHE A 110 16.93 15.45 3.91
CA PHE A 110 15.58 15.45 4.46
C PHE A 110 15.20 14.06 5.02
N PRO A 111 14.80 13.93 6.29
CA PRO A 111 14.39 12.66 6.87
C PRO A 111 12.96 12.31 6.46
N ILE A 112 12.78 11.12 5.89
CA ILE A 112 11.47 10.56 5.54
C ILE A 112 11.23 9.25 6.31
N PRO A 113 10.04 9.04 6.91
CA PRO A 113 9.69 7.74 7.50
C PRO A 113 9.84 6.60 6.47
N GLU A 114 10.54 5.53 6.82
CA GLU A 114 10.92 4.44 5.89
C GLU A 114 9.70 3.84 5.16
N ALA A 115 8.61 3.61 5.88
CA ALA A 115 7.40 3.07 5.27
C ALA A 115 6.75 4.06 4.29
N LEU A 116 6.76 5.37 4.61
CA LEU A 116 6.31 6.41 3.70
C LEU A 116 7.19 6.48 2.45
N PHE A 117 8.50 6.32 2.59
CA PHE A 117 9.43 6.25 1.45
C PHE A 117 9.13 5.04 0.56
N LYS A 118 8.85 3.86 1.13
CA LYS A 118 8.46 2.68 0.35
C LYS A 118 7.14 2.89 -0.40
N ALA A 119 6.16 3.55 0.21
CA ALA A 119 4.91 3.94 -0.45
C ALA A 119 5.15 4.94 -1.60
N PHE A 120 6.02 5.93 -1.38
CA PHE A 120 6.45 6.89 -2.40
C PHE A 120 7.13 6.20 -3.59
N VAL A 121 8.04 5.26 -3.35
CA VAL A 121 8.66 4.48 -4.44
C VAL A 121 7.61 3.65 -5.18
N ARG A 122 6.64 3.06 -4.46
CA ARG A 122 5.59 2.24 -5.07
C ARG A 122 4.70 3.03 -6.04
N VAL A 123 4.31 4.26 -5.69
CA VAL A 123 3.43 5.06 -6.55
C VAL A 123 4.12 5.48 -7.85
N HIS A 124 5.46 5.50 -7.87
CA HIS A 124 6.27 5.86 -9.05
C HIS A 124 6.50 4.70 -10.03
N HIS A 125 5.97 3.51 -9.76
CA HIS A 125 6.10 2.39 -10.70
C HIS A 125 5.41 2.71 -12.04
N ASP A 126 6.04 2.32 -13.16
CA ASP A 126 5.63 2.67 -14.53
C ASP A 126 4.15 2.42 -14.87
N HIS A 127 3.52 1.42 -14.25
CA HIS A 127 2.14 1.09 -14.53
C HIS A 127 1.14 1.97 -13.77
N VAL A 128 1.57 2.75 -12.78
CA VAL A 128 0.68 3.64 -12.03
C VAL A 128 0.27 4.83 -12.93
N PRO A 129 -1.04 5.04 -13.19
CA PRO A 129 -1.51 6.16 -13.99
C PRO A 129 -1.01 7.50 -13.42
N THR A 130 -0.64 8.44 -14.30
CA THR A 130 -0.11 9.75 -13.89
C THR A 130 -1.14 10.52 -13.05
N GLU A 131 -2.42 10.38 -13.36
CA GLU A 131 -3.53 10.99 -12.63
C GLU A 131 -3.67 10.40 -11.21
N ALA A 132 -3.42 9.11 -11.05
CA ALA A 132 -3.39 8.48 -9.72
C ALA A 132 -2.18 8.96 -8.90
N ARG A 133 -1.03 9.15 -9.56
CA ARG A 133 0.14 9.77 -8.92
C ARG A 133 -0.15 11.20 -8.46
N ALA A 134 -0.87 11.98 -9.27
CA ALA A 134 -1.23 13.35 -8.93
C ALA A 134 -2.05 13.42 -7.62
N LEU A 135 -3.03 12.53 -7.43
CA LEU A 135 -3.79 12.43 -6.17
C LEU A 135 -2.89 12.17 -4.96
N TRP A 136 -1.91 11.28 -5.09
CA TRP A 136 -0.93 11.04 -4.02
C TRP A 136 -0.08 12.29 -3.72
N TYR A 137 0.37 12.99 -4.77
CA TYR A 137 1.13 14.23 -4.62
C TYR A 137 0.32 15.37 -4.00
N GLU A 138 -0.98 15.47 -4.28
CA GLU A 138 -1.88 16.43 -3.62
C GLU A 138 -1.92 16.20 -2.10
N ILE A 139 -1.98 14.93 -1.67
CA ILE A 139 -1.91 14.57 -0.26
C ILE A 139 -0.55 14.94 0.33
N LEU A 140 0.56 14.57 -0.32
CA LEU A 140 1.90 14.93 0.19
C LEU A 140 2.09 16.46 0.28
N GLN A 141 1.61 17.21 -0.71
CA GLN A 141 1.71 18.67 -0.73
C GLN A 141 0.91 19.32 0.42
N ARG A 142 -0.24 18.74 0.77
CA ARG A 142 -1.06 19.21 1.89
C ARG A 142 -0.44 18.87 3.23
N GLU A 143 0.04 17.65 3.40
CA GLU A 143 0.43 17.13 4.70
C GLU A 143 1.91 17.39 5.04
N VAL A 144 2.79 17.35 4.05
CA VAL A 144 4.26 17.52 4.22
C VAL A 144 4.85 18.27 3.02
N PRO A 145 4.56 19.56 2.83
CA PRO A 145 5.02 20.33 1.67
C PRO A 145 6.55 20.33 1.52
N ASP A 146 7.30 20.38 2.63
CA ASP A 146 8.77 20.36 2.63
C ASP A 146 9.34 19.07 2.02
N LEU A 147 8.63 17.95 2.18
CA LEU A 147 9.02 16.69 1.55
C LEU A 147 8.88 16.79 0.02
N VAL A 148 7.81 17.41 -0.47
CA VAL A 148 7.60 17.61 -1.91
C VAL A 148 8.67 18.51 -2.49
N GLU A 149 9.04 19.59 -1.78
CA GLU A 149 10.15 20.46 -2.18
C GLU A 149 11.48 19.71 -2.23
N ALA A 150 11.79 18.93 -1.19
CA ALA A 150 13.01 18.11 -1.14
C ALA A 150 13.08 17.13 -2.32
N LEU A 151 11.98 16.42 -2.62
CA LEU A 151 11.89 15.48 -3.74
C LEU A 151 12.05 16.18 -5.11
N ASN A 152 11.40 17.33 -5.30
CA ASN A 152 11.52 18.12 -6.53
C ASN A 152 12.95 18.63 -6.74
N SER A 153 13.63 19.03 -5.67
CA SER A 153 15.03 19.47 -5.73
C SER A 153 15.97 18.34 -6.19
N GLU A 154 15.70 17.10 -5.80
CA GLU A 154 16.49 15.94 -6.21
C GLU A 154 16.22 15.52 -7.65
N LEU A 155 14.96 15.61 -8.09
CA LEU A 155 14.58 15.39 -9.48
C LEU A 155 15.25 16.40 -10.41
N ALA A 156 15.22 17.69 -10.05
CA ALA A 156 15.85 18.75 -10.83
C ALA A 156 17.38 18.56 -10.95
N LYS A 157 18.04 18.19 -9.85
CA LYS A 157 19.49 17.90 -9.83
C LYS A 157 19.87 16.68 -10.68
N SER A 158 19.04 15.64 -10.66
CA SER A 158 19.26 14.43 -11.46
C SER A 158 19.14 14.74 -12.96
N GLN A 159 18.18 15.58 -13.36
CA GLN A 159 17.99 16.00 -14.75
C GLN A 159 19.08 16.97 -15.25
N SER A 160 19.72 17.74 -14.36
CA SER A 160 20.84 18.62 -14.71
C SER A 160 22.19 17.90 -14.78
N GLY A 161 22.35 16.75 -14.10
CA GLY A 161 23.60 15.98 -14.02
C GLY A 161 23.85 15.05 -15.21
N ASP A 162 22.82 14.65 -15.97
CA ASP A 162 22.95 13.84 -17.20
C ASP A 162 23.38 14.66 -18.44
N LYS A 163 23.91 15.88 -18.24
CA LYS A 163 24.39 16.79 -19.30
C LYS A 163 25.90 17.04 -19.29
N GLU A 164 26.68 16.23 -18.57
CA GLU A 164 28.16 16.32 -18.55
C GLU A 164 28.83 15.08 -19.16
#